data_AF-A0A9F2RDV4-F1
#
_entry.id   AF-A0A9F2RDV4-F1
#
_cell.length_a   1.000
_cell.length_b   1.000
_cell.length_c   1.000
_cell.angle_alpha   90.00
_cell.angle_beta   90.00
_cell.angle_gamma   90.00
#
_symmetry.space_group_name_H-M   'P 1'
#
loop_
_entity.id
_entity.type
_entity.pdbx_description
1 polymer ?
#
loop_
_entity_poly.entity_id
_entity_poly.type
_entity_poly.pdbx_seq_one_letter_code
_entity_poly.pdbx_strand_id
1 'polypeptide(L)'
;VLWFLGTDARDVTLHGGIQSCTLALQRTGITSPYIKECIVGNNGEKRAQREQAVKKIQKIWWMHMTKRLFKLLKHTVRAAEYCISYDILKRVSPLEAELLKEPTIQYKVRFRFAGSDFPPFIVFKIFYKSGTKSNQYISGKRVITSASKAAVDACKLMGYRTYYNQILQDELQYKRHGITDEMDIATIRDYIQYASHMDETPAYYGGRHNCWRRLTLENLPRAMILYDIMDYAESGKLSARLRAELPFLLLKPQNEETCRAQIFAVCQIRSLSPGLITTSLSRREQKVAQRTSKRRSYQARQKIAKMKEVYRAVKEEEDLSSPSLSDHFIGDPSPRSLFANEDWEQEAVMLYDWSRSLQTEDIWED
;
A
#
# COMPACT_ATOMS: atom_id res chain seq x y z
N VAL A 1 -26.84 -26.75 -21.65
CA VAL A 1 -26.85 -25.31 -22.04
C VAL A 1 -28.06 -24.67 -21.40
N LEU A 2 -27.86 -23.88 -20.35
CA LEU A 2 -28.85 -22.90 -19.88
C LEU A 2 -28.07 -21.83 -19.12
N TRP A 3 -28.00 -20.67 -19.77
CA TRP A 3 -27.48 -19.43 -19.23
C TRP A 3 -28.43 -18.95 -18.13
N PHE A 4 -27.90 -18.61 -16.96
CA PHE A 4 -28.55 -17.64 -16.07
C PHE A 4 -27.62 -16.43 -15.95
N LEU A 5 -28.00 -15.39 -16.70
CA LEU A 5 -27.54 -14.03 -16.51
C LEU A 5 -28.15 -13.47 -15.22
N GLY A 6 -27.29 -12.76 -14.49
CA GLY A 6 -27.55 -11.71 -13.50
C GLY A 6 -28.90 -11.66 -12.79
N THR A 7 -28.87 -11.85 -11.48
CA THR A 7 -29.65 -11.01 -10.56
C THR A 7 -28.79 -10.68 -9.35
N ASP A 8 -28.62 -9.38 -9.13
CA ASP A 8 -28.31 -8.83 -7.80
C ASP A 8 -29.37 -9.34 -6.84
N ALA A 9 -28.94 -10.09 -5.83
CA ALA A 9 -29.79 -10.55 -4.73
C ALA A 9 -29.40 -9.79 -3.45
N ARG A 10 -29.69 -8.49 -3.46
CA ARG A 10 -29.92 -7.66 -2.28
C ARG A 10 -31.22 -6.89 -2.54
N ASP A 11 -32.33 -7.60 -2.41
CA ASP A 11 -33.69 -7.09 -2.16
C ASP A 11 -34.70 -8.19 -2.48
N VAL A 12 -34.79 -9.18 -1.58
CA VAL A 12 -36.05 -9.91 -1.38
C VAL A 12 -36.22 -10.03 0.13
N THR A 13 -36.80 -8.97 0.70
CA THR A 13 -37.43 -9.00 2.00
C THR A 13 -38.42 -10.16 2.05
N LEU A 14 -38.29 -10.97 3.11
CA LEU A 14 -39.24 -11.99 3.52
C LEU A 14 -40.64 -11.38 3.71
N HIS A 15 -41.55 -11.60 2.77
CA HIS A 15 -42.97 -11.91 3.01
C HIS A 15 -43.71 -12.00 1.67
N GLY A 16 -44.38 -13.13 1.39
CA GLY A 16 -45.44 -13.17 0.36
C GLY A 16 -45.50 -14.37 -0.58
N GLY A 17 -44.58 -15.34 -0.52
CA GLY A 17 -44.49 -16.39 -1.53
C GLY A 17 -45.39 -17.63 -1.38
N ILE A 18 -46.20 -17.75 -0.32
CA ILE A 18 -46.93 -19.02 -0.01
C ILE A 18 -48.44 -18.95 -0.30
N GLN A 19 -49.02 -17.77 -0.53
CA GLN A 19 -50.48 -17.65 -0.74
C GLN A 19 -50.95 -17.90 -2.18
N SER A 20 -50.06 -17.92 -3.18
CA SER A 20 -50.50 -17.99 -4.58
C SER A 20 -50.64 -19.42 -5.16
N CYS A 21 -50.17 -20.46 -4.48
CA CYS A 21 -50.29 -21.85 -4.97
C CYS A 21 -51.46 -22.62 -4.36
N THR A 22 -51.99 -22.19 -3.22
CA THR A 22 -53.13 -22.85 -2.54
C THR A 22 -54.49 -22.50 -3.14
N LEU A 23 -54.60 -21.37 -3.86
CA LEU A 23 -55.85 -20.93 -4.50
C LEU A 23 -56.16 -21.63 -5.83
N ALA A 24 -55.19 -22.32 -6.43
CA ALA A 24 -55.38 -23.00 -7.71
C ALA A 24 -55.98 -24.42 -7.59
N LEU A 25 -56.00 -25.00 -6.39
CA LEU A 25 -56.47 -26.39 -6.15
C LEU A 25 -57.85 -26.47 -5.47
N GLN A 26 -58.50 -25.35 -5.18
CA GLN A 26 -59.85 -25.31 -4.60
C GLN A 26 -60.98 -25.33 -5.64
N ARG A 27 -60.69 -25.43 -6.95
CA ARG A 27 -61.70 -25.40 -8.02
C ARG A 27 -62.18 -26.75 -8.54
N THR A 28 -61.68 -27.87 -8.01
CA THR A 28 -62.16 -29.20 -8.36
C THR A 28 -62.73 -29.86 -7.11
N GLY A 29 -64.04 -29.65 -6.89
CA GLY A 29 -64.78 -30.12 -5.72
C GLY A 29 -64.87 -31.65 -5.63
N ILE A 30 -63.85 -32.27 -5.05
CA ILE A 30 -63.89 -33.66 -4.57
C ILE A 30 -63.27 -33.69 -3.18
N THR A 31 -64.09 -33.38 -2.17
CA THR A 31 -63.75 -33.61 -0.76
C THR A 31 -64.07 -35.04 -0.39
N SER A 32 -63.05 -35.90 -0.33
CA SER A 32 -63.12 -37.19 0.38
C SER A 32 -62.66 -36.97 1.83
N PRO A 33 -63.39 -37.43 2.87
CA PRO A 33 -63.06 -37.14 4.27
C PRO A 33 -61.86 -37.94 4.83
N TYR A 34 -61.27 -38.84 4.04
CA TYR A 34 -60.30 -39.83 4.54
C TYR A 34 -58.81 -39.47 4.37
N ILE A 35 -58.47 -38.21 4.07
CA ILE A 35 -57.06 -37.76 3.94
C ILE A 35 -56.79 -36.52 4.80
N LYS A 36 -57.15 -36.58 6.09
CA LYS A 36 -56.79 -35.51 7.04
C LYS A 36 -55.89 -35.91 8.20
N GLU A 37 -55.52 -37.18 8.36
CA GLU A 37 -54.68 -37.59 9.51
C GLU A 37 -53.22 -38.00 9.19
N CYS A 38 -52.75 -37.96 7.94
CA CYS A 38 -51.35 -38.29 7.63
C CYS A 38 -50.47 -37.13 7.13
N ILE A 39 -51.00 -35.90 7.04
CA ILE A 39 -50.27 -34.76 6.41
C ILE A 39 -49.58 -33.85 7.44
N VAL A 40 -49.95 -33.90 8.72
CA VAL A 40 -49.46 -32.95 9.73
C VAL A 40 -48.09 -33.34 10.31
N GLY A 41 -47.72 -34.62 10.31
CA GLY A 41 -46.42 -35.08 10.85
C GLY A 41 -45.21 -34.94 9.92
N ASN A 42 -45.42 -34.82 8.60
CA ASN A 42 -44.33 -35.02 7.61
C ASN A 42 -43.84 -33.71 6.95
N ASN A 43 -44.59 -32.61 7.10
CA ASN A 43 -44.20 -31.31 6.53
C ASN A 43 -43.09 -30.62 7.32
N GLY A 44 -43.02 -30.83 8.64
CA GLY A 44 -41.96 -30.33 9.50
C GLY A 44 -40.60 -30.96 9.17
N GLU A 45 -40.57 -32.29 9.05
CA GLU A 45 -39.35 -33.03 8.66
C GLU A 45 -38.91 -32.69 7.23
N LYS A 46 -39.84 -32.63 6.26
CA LYS A 46 -39.51 -32.22 4.88
C LYS A 46 -39.00 -30.78 4.83
N ARG A 47 -39.52 -29.88 5.66
CA ARG A 47 -39.04 -28.50 5.76
C ARG A 47 -37.65 -28.44 6.38
N ALA A 48 -37.41 -29.16 7.48
CA ALA A 48 -36.09 -29.26 8.10
C ALA A 48 -35.04 -29.86 7.15
N GLN A 49 -35.40 -30.88 6.38
CA GLN A 49 -34.54 -31.46 5.34
C GLN A 49 -34.23 -30.48 4.21
N ARG A 50 -35.23 -29.69 3.76
CA ARG A 50 -35.01 -28.62 2.76
C ARG A 50 -34.09 -27.52 3.29
N GLU A 51 -34.29 -27.07 4.53
CA GLU A 51 -33.44 -26.07 5.17
C GLU A 51 -32.01 -26.60 5.33
N GLN A 52 -31.84 -27.87 5.69
CA GLN A 52 -30.53 -28.51 5.76
C GLN A 52 -29.87 -28.64 4.37
N ALA A 53 -30.64 -28.95 3.33
CA ALA A 53 -30.15 -28.99 1.94
C ALA A 53 -29.71 -27.60 1.46
N VAL A 54 -30.50 -26.55 1.73
CA VAL A 54 -30.14 -25.16 1.39
C VAL A 54 -28.85 -24.75 2.10
N LYS A 55 -28.73 -25.04 3.41
CA LYS A 55 -27.49 -24.77 4.17
C LYS A 55 -26.28 -25.50 3.57
N LYS A 56 -26.44 -26.76 3.14
CA LYS A 56 -25.39 -27.52 2.46
C LYS A 56 -24.99 -26.86 1.13
N ILE A 57 -25.96 -26.51 0.29
CA ILE A 57 -25.72 -25.86 -1.01
C ILE A 57 -25.00 -24.52 -0.80
N GLN A 58 -25.49 -23.68 0.11
CA GLN A 58 -24.87 -22.41 0.46
C GLN A 58 -23.42 -22.62 0.92
N LYS A 59 -23.18 -23.54 1.86
CA LYS A 59 -21.82 -23.82 2.36
C LYS A 59 -20.89 -24.25 1.24
N ILE A 60 -21.33 -25.15 0.35
CA ILE A 60 -20.54 -25.60 -0.81
C ILE A 60 -20.24 -24.44 -1.75
N TRP A 61 -21.23 -23.59 -2.03
CA TRP A 61 -21.06 -22.40 -2.86
C TRP A 61 -20.05 -21.41 -2.25
N TRP A 62 -20.17 -21.10 -0.97
CA TRP A 62 -19.23 -20.24 -0.24
C TRP A 62 -17.81 -20.81 -0.27
N MET A 63 -17.65 -22.11 -0.01
CA MET A 63 -16.35 -22.78 -0.13
C MET A 63 -15.79 -22.72 -1.55
N HIS A 64 -16.63 -22.90 -2.57
CA HIS A 64 -16.23 -22.81 -3.96
C HIS A 64 -15.75 -21.39 -4.32
N MET A 65 -16.49 -20.36 -3.91
CA MET A 65 -16.12 -18.95 -4.13
C MET A 65 -14.83 -18.58 -3.38
N THR A 66 -14.69 -18.99 -2.13
CA THR A 66 -13.50 -18.79 -1.30
C THR A 66 -12.27 -19.44 -1.94
N LYS A 67 -12.38 -20.71 -2.37
CA LYS A 67 -11.30 -21.43 -3.06
C LYS A 67 -10.92 -20.77 -4.39
N ARG A 68 -11.90 -20.24 -5.14
CA ARG A 68 -11.64 -19.51 -6.40
C ARG A 68 -10.87 -18.23 -6.15
N LEU A 69 -11.31 -17.41 -5.19
CA LEU A 69 -10.62 -16.18 -4.84
C LEU A 69 -9.21 -16.47 -4.31
N PHE A 70 -9.04 -17.47 -3.45
CA PHE A 70 -7.72 -17.87 -2.97
C PHE A 70 -6.76 -18.29 -4.10
N LYS A 71 -7.25 -19.02 -5.12
CA LYS A 71 -6.46 -19.34 -6.31
C LYS A 71 -5.99 -18.07 -7.03
N LEU A 72 -6.90 -17.12 -7.27
CA LEU A 72 -6.56 -15.85 -7.92
C LEU A 72 -5.52 -15.08 -7.11
N LEU A 73 -5.72 -14.95 -5.79
CA LEU A 73 -4.76 -14.30 -4.90
C LEU A 73 -3.39 -14.99 -4.92
N LYS A 74 -3.36 -16.33 -4.93
CA LYS A 74 -2.11 -17.11 -5.03
C LYS A 74 -1.37 -16.83 -6.35
N HIS A 75 -2.10 -16.76 -7.47
CA HIS A 75 -1.50 -16.38 -8.76
C HIS A 75 -0.98 -14.95 -8.72
N THR A 76 -1.72 -14.04 -8.08
CA THR A 76 -1.36 -12.63 -7.91
C THR A 76 -0.05 -12.47 -7.15
N VAL A 77 0.10 -13.12 -6.00
CA VAL A 77 1.34 -13.11 -5.21
C VAL A 77 2.53 -13.65 -6.00
N ARG A 78 2.35 -14.79 -6.70
CA ARG A 78 3.41 -15.35 -7.54
C ARG A 78 3.80 -14.39 -8.65
N ALA A 79 2.83 -13.79 -9.31
CA ALA A 79 3.07 -12.86 -10.41
C ALA A 79 3.77 -11.57 -9.93
N ALA A 80 3.40 -11.07 -8.75
CA ALA A 80 4.10 -9.99 -8.08
C ALA A 80 5.58 -10.30 -7.83
N GLU A 81 5.88 -11.50 -7.33
CA GLU A 81 7.26 -11.95 -7.05
C GLU A 81 8.12 -12.13 -8.32
N TYR A 82 7.54 -12.66 -9.40
CA TYR A 82 8.33 -13.01 -10.59
C TYR A 82 8.45 -11.89 -11.63
N CYS A 83 7.42 -11.06 -11.82
CA CYS A 83 7.36 -10.21 -13.01
C CYS A 83 7.41 -8.72 -12.72
N ILE A 84 6.93 -8.26 -11.55
CA ILE A 84 6.60 -6.83 -11.33
C ILE A 84 7.06 -6.31 -9.98
N SER A 85 7.94 -7.03 -9.27
CA SER A 85 8.39 -6.64 -7.92
C SER A 85 8.96 -5.21 -7.91
N TYR A 86 9.77 -4.87 -8.91
CA TYR A 86 10.32 -3.52 -9.05
C TYR A 86 9.25 -2.48 -9.39
N ASP A 87 8.33 -2.79 -10.32
CA ASP A 87 7.25 -1.87 -10.71
C ASP A 87 6.31 -1.57 -9.54
N ILE A 88 5.99 -2.59 -8.74
CA ILE A 88 5.24 -2.41 -7.48
C ILE A 88 6.05 -1.51 -6.54
N LEU A 89 7.34 -1.80 -6.33
CA LEU A 89 8.15 -1.04 -5.39
C LEU A 89 8.27 0.43 -5.80
N LYS A 90 8.46 0.71 -7.09
CA LYS A 90 8.51 2.08 -7.64
C LYS A 90 7.26 2.90 -7.30
N ARG A 91 6.12 2.24 -7.11
CA ARG A 91 4.85 2.90 -6.76
C ARG A 91 4.64 2.99 -5.26
N VAL A 92 5.00 1.94 -4.51
CA VAL A 92 4.77 1.89 -3.07
C VAL A 92 5.84 2.68 -2.29
N SER A 93 7.11 2.57 -2.69
CA SER A 93 8.24 3.28 -2.08
C SER A 93 9.23 3.69 -3.17
N PRO A 94 9.04 4.87 -3.80
CA PRO A 94 9.88 5.32 -4.91
C PRO A 94 11.34 5.51 -4.50
N LEU A 95 11.59 5.98 -3.27
CA LEU A 95 12.94 6.18 -2.73
C LEU A 95 13.70 4.84 -2.60
N GLU A 96 13.04 3.81 -2.07
CA GLU A 96 13.64 2.47 -2.00
C GLU A 96 13.82 1.87 -3.39
N ALA A 97 12.88 2.08 -4.31
CA ALA A 97 13.02 1.59 -5.68
C ALA A 97 14.23 2.23 -6.39
N GLU A 98 14.45 3.52 -6.18
CA GLU A 98 15.61 4.23 -6.74
C GLU A 98 16.93 3.70 -6.18
N LEU A 99 17.00 3.50 -4.86
CA LEU A 99 18.17 2.88 -4.22
C LEU A 99 18.44 1.47 -4.76
N LEU A 100 17.39 0.66 -4.94
CA LEU A 100 17.50 -0.71 -5.42
C LEU A 100 17.67 -0.84 -6.94
N LYS A 101 17.72 0.28 -7.67
CA LYS A 101 18.04 0.29 -9.11
C LYS A 101 19.50 -0.06 -9.36
N GLU A 102 20.37 0.18 -8.38
CA GLU A 102 21.80 -0.08 -8.47
C GLU A 102 22.11 -1.57 -8.68
N PRO A 103 22.82 -1.96 -9.77
CA PRO A 103 23.10 -3.36 -10.09
C PRO A 103 23.92 -4.10 -9.02
N THR A 104 24.65 -3.35 -8.19
CA THR A 104 25.46 -3.88 -7.08
C THR A 104 24.60 -4.40 -5.93
N ILE A 105 23.38 -3.89 -5.79
CA ILE A 105 22.46 -4.23 -4.69
C ILE A 105 21.55 -5.35 -5.16
N GLN A 106 21.90 -6.59 -4.80
CA GLN A 106 21.01 -7.72 -5.02
C GLN A 106 19.90 -7.72 -3.95
N TYR A 107 18.66 -7.61 -4.39
CA TYR A 107 17.49 -7.67 -3.51
C TYR A 107 16.46 -8.70 -3.98
N LYS A 108 15.53 -9.04 -3.09
CA LYS A 108 14.37 -9.89 -3.33
C LYS A 108 13.20 -9.33 -2.53
N VAL A 109 12.14 -8.92 -3.23
CA VAL A 109 10.86 -8.63 -2.59
C VAL A 109 10.13 -9.95 -2.37
N ARG A 110 9.61 -10.17 -1.16
CA ARG A 110 8.72 -11.30 -0.88
C ARG A 110 7.33 -10.78 -0.56
N PHE A 111 6.32 -11.50 -1.03
CA PHE A 111 4.93 -11.19 -0.77
C PHE A 111 4.30 -12.30 0.08
N ARG A 112 3.41 -11.93 1.01
CA ARG A 112 2.70 -12.87 1.88
C ARG A 112 1.24 -12.47 2.04
N PHE A 113 0.43 -13.43 2.43
CA PHE A 113 -0.93 -13.17 2.91
C PHE A 113 -0.89 -12.82 4.40
N ALA A 114 -1.71 -11.86 4.79
CA ALA A 114 -1.95 -11.45 6.16
C ALA A 114 -3.43 -11.15 6.38
N GLY A 115 -3.83 -11.05 7.65
CA GLY A 115 -5.22 -10.85 8.08
C GLY A 115 -5.76 -12.03 8.90
N SER A 116 -6.63 -11.72 9.85
CA SER A 116 -7.36 -12.70 10.67
C SER A 116 -8.47 -13.40 9.89
N ASP A 117 -9.10 -12.66 8.97
CA ASP A 117 -10.31 -13.06 8.27
C ASP A 117 -10.08 -13.19 6.76
N PHE A 118 -10.96 -13.94 6.10
CA PHE A 118 -10.94 -14.10 4.66
C PHE A 118 -11.82 -13.02 3.99
N PRO A 119 -11.39 -12.41 2.87
CA PRO A 119 -10.15 -12.66 2.13
C PRO A 119 -8.91 -11.99 2.76
N PRO A 120 -7.74 -12.65 2.71
CA PRO A 120 -6.52 -12.07 3.25
C PRO A 120 -6.03 -10.92 2.38
N PHE A 121 -5.39 -9.94 2.99
CA PHE A 121 -4.67 -8.88 2.28
C PHE A 121 -3.21 -9.29 2.02
N ILE A 122 -2.58 -8.64 1.05
CA ILE A 122 -1.18 -8.91 0.69
C ILE A 122 -0.28 -7.95 1.45
N VAL A 123 0.81 -8.48 2.02
CA VAL A 123 1.91 -7.72 2.58
C VAL A 123 3.20 -8.03 1.84
N PHE A 124 4.16 -7.11 1.84
CA PHE A 124 5.47 -7.30 1.23
C PHE A 124 6.59 -6.87 2.16
N LYS A 125 7.78 -7.46 1.94
CA LYS A 125 9.02 -7.11 2.64
C LYS A 125 10.20 -7.27 1.70
N ILE A 126 11.17 -6.37 1.82
CA ILE A 126 12.35 -6.35 0.97
C ILE A 126 13.47 -7.08 1.71
N PHE A 127 14.09 -8.02 1.03
CA PHE A 127 15.24 -8.75 1.54
C PHE A 127 16.45 -8.43 0.67
N TYR A 128 17.58 -8.17 1.30
CA TYR A 128 18.85 -8.09 0.58
C TYR A 128 19.41 -9.51 0.43
N LYS A 129 19.85 -9.84 -0.77
CA LYS A 129 20.69 -11.02 -0.96
C LYS A 129 22.10 -10.61 -0.59
N SER A 130 22.56 -11.03 0.58
CA SER A 130 23.97 -10.93 0.91
C SER A 130 24.74 -11.77 -0.11
N GLY A 131 25.59 -11.12 -0.91
CA GLY A 131 26.69 -11.84 -1.56
C GLY A 131 27.70 -12.33 -0.50
N THR A 132 28.90 -12.69 -0.95
CA THR A 132 30.06 -13.07 -0.12
C THR A 132 30.47 -12.02 0.94
N LYS A 133 29.93 -10.80 0.88
CA LYS A 133 30.09 -9.77 1.91
C LYS A 133 28.74 -9.54 2.58
N SER A 134 28.68 -9.64 3.91
CA SER A 134 27.51 -9.25 4.69
C SER A 134 27.25 -7.78 4.45
N ASN A 135 26.20 -7.44 3.73
CA ASN A 135 25.74 -6.05 3.65
C ASN A 135 25.26 -5.66 5.05
N GLN A 136 26.12 -5.00 5.81
CA GLN A 136 25.82 -4.55 7.16
C GLN A 136 25.04 -3.24 7.08
N TYR A 137 23.92 -3.18 7.79
CA TYR A 137 23.24 -1.92 8.05
C TYR A 137 24.17 -1.04 8.89
N ILE A 138 24.49 0.14 8.37
CA ILE A 138 25.20 1.17 9.14
C ILE A 138 24.15 1.85 10.00
N SER A 139 24.32 1.78 11.32
CA SER A 139 23.47 2.46 12.28
C SER A 139 24.33 3.42 13.09
N GLY A 140 23.87 4.66 13.24
CA GLY A 140 24.53 5.67 14.06
C GLY A 140 24.75 5.17 15.49
N LYS A 141 23.80 4.40 16.03
CA LYS A 141 23.91 3.76 17.36
C LYS A 141 25.12 2.83 17.49
N ARG A 142 25.52 2.17 16.39
CA ARG A 142 26.69 1.26 16.38
C ARG A 142 28.01 2.01 16.19
N VAL A 143 27.97 3.12 15.45
CA VAL A 143 29.19 3.85 15.02
C VAL A 143 29.56 4.95 16.02
N ILE A 144 28.56 5.64 16.57
CA ILE A 144 28.73 6.78 17.47
C ILE A 144 28.57 6.27 18.90
N THR A 145 29.68 6.01 19.56
CA THR A 145 29.70 5.66 20.99
C THR A 145 29.57 6.91 21.85
N SER A 146 28.99 6.79 23.04
CA SER A 146 28.77 7.92 23.97
C SER A 146 30.04 8.69 24.33
N ALA A 147 31.20 8.01 24.38
CA ALA A 147 32.50 8.61 24.67
C ALA A 147 33.21 9.20 23.44
N SER A 148 32.64 9.07 22.24
CA SER A 148 33.29 9.51 21.00
C SER A 148 33.17 11.02 20.78
N LYS A 149 34.16 11.62 20.12
CA LYS A 149 34.06 13.01 19.63
C LYS A 149 32.82 13.20 18.73
N ALA A 150 32.47 12.17 17.95
CA ALA A 150 31.27 12.18 17.12
C ALA A 150 29.98 12.34 17.94
N ALA A 151 29.91 11.82 19.17
CA ALA A 151 28.76 12.03 20.06
C ALA A 151 28.66 13.49 20.53
N VAL A 152 29.79 14.10 20.88
CA VAL A 152 29.84 15.53 21.27
C VAL A 152 29.46 16.42 20.09
N ASP A 153 29.99 16.13 18.90
CA ASP A 153 29.67 16.87 17.69
C ASP A 153 28.20 16.68 17.28
N ALA A 154 27.67 15.46 17.41
CA ALA A 154 26.25 15.17 17.15
C ALA A 154 25.32 15.90 18.14
N CYS A 155 25.67 15.96 19.43
CA CYS A 155 24.95 16.73 20.44
C CYS A 155 24.87 18.22 20.06
N LYS A 156 26.01 18.81 19.67
CA LYS A 156 26.08 20.20 19.20
C LYS A 156 25.28 20.46 17.92
N LEU A 157 25.30 19.52 16.97
CA LEU A 157 24.60 19.67 15.69
C LEU A 157 23.08 19.49 15.81
N MET A 158 22.61 18.58 16.68
CA MET A 158 21.18 18.29 16.85
C MET A 158 20.47 19.18 17.88
N GLY A 159 21.23 19.83 18.75
CA GLY A 159 20.72 20.48 19.96
C GLY A 159 20.62 19.49 21.12
N TYR A 160 20.85 20.01 22.33
CA TYR A 160 20.90 19.23 23.56
C TYR A 160 19.58 18.52 23.82
N ARG A 161 18.45 19.20 23.59
CA ARG A 161 17.12 18.62 23.84
C ARG A 161 16.85 17.41 22.95
N THR A 162 17.11 17.53 21.66
CA THR A 162 16.89 16.44 20.69
C THR A 162 17.81 15.27 20.98
N TYR A 163 19.08 15.56 21.27
CA TYR A 163 20.07 14.56 21.62
C TYR A 163 19.70 13.79 22.90
N TYR A 164 19.32 14.49 23.97
CA TYR A 164 18.89 13.84 25.21
C TYR A 164 17.59 13.06 25.06
N ASN A 165 16.62 13.59 24.31
CA ASN A 165 15.41 12.84 24.02
C ASN A 165 15.72 11.54 23.28
N GLN A 166 16.65 11.55 22.32
CA GLN A 166 17.09 10.35 21.63
C GLN A 166 17.69 9.31 22.60
N ILE A 167 18.61 9.74 23.48
CA ILE A 167 19.21 8.85 24.49
C ILE A 167 18.13 8.29 25.43
N LEU A 168 17.21 9.14 25.90
CA LEU A 168 16.14 8.71 26.80
C LEU A 168 15.21 7.69 26.11
N GLN A 169 14.91 7.86 24.83
CA GLN A 169 14.11 6.91 24.07
C GLN A 169 14.84 5.56 23.91
N ASP A 170 16.15 5.58 23.66
CA ASP A 170 16.96 4.36 23.58
C ASP A 170 16.95 3.59 24.93
N GLU A 171 17.09 4.28 26.06
CA GLU A 171 16.99 3.72 27.41
C GLU A 171 15.61 3.13 27.71
N LEU A 172 14.53 3.84 27.32
CA LEU A 172 13.17 3.34 27.48
C LEU A 172 12.91 2.10 26.62
N GLN A 173 13.46 2.06 25.40
CA GLN A 173 13.35 0.90 24.52
C GLN A 173 14.09 -0.31 25.08
N TYR A 174 15.29 -0.11 25.64
CA TYR A 174 16.06 -1.14 26.33
C TYR A 174 15.25 -1.74 27.48
N LYS A 175 14.71 -0.90 28.38
CA LYS A 175 13.88 -1.34 29.51
C LYS A 175 12.63 -2.12 29.08
N ARG A 176 12.05 -1.78 27.93
CA ARG A 176 10.82 -2.41 27.43
C ARG A 176 11.06 -3.77 26.79
N HIS A 177 12.13 -3.93 26.01
CA HIS A 177 12.34 -5.14 25.19
C HIS A 177 13.43 -6.07 25.76
N GLY A 178 14.32 -5.56 26.61
CA GLY A 178 15.43 -6.28 27.25
C GLY A 178 16.57 -6.69 26.30
N ILE A 179 16.25 -6.94 25.03
CA ILE A 179 17.18 -7.34 23.97
C ILE A 179 17.09 -6.29 22.87
N THR A 180 17.94 -5.27 22.94
CA THR A 180 17.97 -4.20 21.92
C THR A 180 19.29 -4.07 21.20
N ASP A 181 20.37 -4.66 21.73
CA ASP A 181 21.70 -4.59 21.13
C ASP A 181 22.30 -5.97 20.88
N GLU A 182 23.31 -6.03 20.01
CA GLU A 182 23.99 -7.28 19.63
C GLU A 182 24.64 -7.97 20.85
N MET A 183 25.00 -7.19 21.88
CA MET A 183 25.57 -7.67 23.13
C MET A 183 24.57 -8.41 24.02
N ASP A 184 23.26 -8.14 23.86
CA ASP A 184 22.20 -8.77 24.66
C ASP A 184 21.82 -10.16 24.10
N ILE A 185 22.37 -10.54 22.94
CA ILE A 185 22.01 -11.77 22.23
C ILE A 185 22.81 -12.95 22.81
N ALA A 186 22.19 -13.72 23.70
CA ALA A 186 22.78 -14.97 24.20
C ALA A 186 22.30 -16.20 23.42
N THR A 187 21.07 -16.19 22.91
CA THR A 187 20.44 -17.33 22.25
C THR A 187 19.91 -17.01 20.85
N ILE A 188 19.61 -18.06 20.08
CA ILE A 188 18.94 -17.93 18.77
C ILE A 188 17.57 -17.24 18.90
N ARG A 189 16.87 -17.45 20.02
CA ARG A 189 15.58 -16.79 20.28
C ARG A 189 15.78 -15.28 20.41
N ASP A 190 16.81 -14.88 21.14
CA ASP A 190 17.15 -13.47 21.35
C ASP A 190 17.55 -12.82 20.03
N TYR A 191 18.29 -13.54 19.18
CA TYR A 191 18.61 -13.08 17.83
C TYR A 191 17.36 -12.82 16.98
N ILE A 192 16.37 -13.72 17.02
CA ILE A 192 15.12 -13.55 16.27
C ILE A 192 14.33 -12.35 16.81
N GLN A 193 14.28 -12.17 18.14
CA GLN A 193 13.62 -11.04 18.78
C GLN A 193 14.31 -9.71 18.43
N TYR A 194 15.64 -9.64 18.57
CA TYR A 194 16.45 -8.51 18.16
C TYR A 194 16.24 -8.17 16.67
N ALA A 195 16.28 -9.19 15.79
CA ALA A 195 16.09 -8.97 14.36
C ALA A 195 14.69 -8.42 14.02
N SER A 196 13.64 -8.92 14.70
CA SER A 196 12.28 -8.38 14.54
C SER A 196 12.19 -6.94 15.03
N HIS A 197 12.75 -6.67 16.21
CA HIS A 197 12.79 -5.34 16.80
C HIS A 197 13.49 -4.35 15.86
N MET A 198 14.68 -4.70 15.36
CA MET A 198 15.42 -3.87 14.39
C MET A 198 14.63 -3.59 13.11
N ASP A 199 13.84 -4.55 12.62
CA ASP A 199 13.00 -4.35 11.44
C ASP A 199 11.78 -3.46 11.72
N GLU A 200 11.26 -3.46 12.94
CA GLU A 200 10.14 -2.63 13.38
C GLU A 200 10.57 -1.20 13.76
N THR A 201 11.77 -1.05 14.33
CA THR A 201 12.31 0.23 14.76
C THR A 201 12.53 1.16 13.55
N PRO A 202 12.03 2.40 13.58
CA PRO A 202 12.24 3.37 12.51
C PRO A 202 13.71 3.69 12.25
N ALA A 203 14.00 4.11 11.01
CA ALA A 203 15.37 4.41 10.57
C ALA A 203 16.01 5.57 11.34
N TYR A 204 15.22 6.56 11.75
CA TYR A 204 15.70 7.71 12.54
C TYR A 204 16.02 7.33 13.99
N TYR A 205 15.54 6.19 14.50
CA TYR A 205 15.98 5.59 15.76
C TYR A 205 17.13 4.57 15.55
N GLY A 206 17.76 4.54 14.38
CA GLY A 206 18.84 3.61 14.08
C GLY A 206 18.39 2.17 13.77
N GLY A 207 17.08 1.95 13.59
CA GLY A 207 16.51 0.69 13.11
C GLY A 207 16.55 0.55 11.58
N ARG A 208 16.03 -0.56 11.06
CA ARG A 208 16.00 -0.88 9.63
C ARG A 208 14.74 -0.40 8.92
N HIS A 209 13.67 -0.11 9.67
CA HIS A 209 12.37 0.28 9.12
C HIS A 209 11.86 -0.63 7.99
N ASN A 210 12.02 -1.95 8.17
CA ASN A 210 11.73 -2.96 7.15
C ASN A 210 10.72 -3.99 7.68
N CYS A 211 9.59 -3.48 8.18
CA CYS A 211 8.45 -4.29 8.59
C CYS A 211 7.70 -4.89 7.39
N TRP A 212 6.78 -5.82 7.64
CA TRP A 212 5.84 -6.27 6.63
C TRP A 212 4.85 -5.15 6.32
N ARG A 213 4.89 -4.61 5.10
CA ARG A 213 4.07 -3.48 4.67
C ARG A 213 2.87 -3.95 3.87
N ARG A 214 1.69 -3.42 4.15
CA ARG A 214 0.46 -3.74 3.41
C ARG A 214 0.55 -3.18 1.99
N LEU A 215 0.22 -4.02 1.00
CA LEU A 215 0.06 -3.61 -0.38
C LEU A 215 -1.38 -3.11 -0.58
N THR A 216 -1.53 -1.81 -0.84
CA THR A 216 -2.83 -1.16 -1.08
C THR A 216 -3.12 -1.01 -2.58
N LEU A 217 -4.40 -0.90 -2.92
CA LEU A 217 -4.85 -0.68 -4.31
C LEU A 217 -4.37 0.63 -4.92
N GLU A 218 -4.16 1.67 -4.10
CA GLU A 218 -3.70 2.99 -4.53
C GLU A 218 -2.37 2.94 -5.29
N ASN A 219 -1.52 1.98 -4.90
CA ASN A 219 -0.18 1.85 -5.43
C ASN A 219 -0.11 0.96 -6.68
N LEU A 220 -1.24 0.38 -7.11
CA LEU A 220 -1.28 -0.61 -8.19
C LEU A 220 -1.80 -0.01 -9.50
N PRO A 221 -1.16 -0.31 -10.65
CA PRO A 221 -1.67 0.14 -11.95
C PRO A 221 -3.04 -0.47 -12.27
N ARG A 222 -4.07 0.38 -12.42
CA ARG A 222 -5.43 -0.03 -12.84
C ARG A 222 -5.45 -0.76 -14.19
N ALA A 223 -4.41 -0.59 -15.01
CA ALA A 223 -4.25 -1.28 -16.29
C ALA A 223 -3.98 -2.79 -16.15
N MET A 224 -3.60 -3.27 -14.96
CA MET A 224 -3.27 -4.68 -14.72
C MET A 224 -4.45 -5.46 -14.16
N ILE A 225 -4.54 -6.74 -14.52
CA ILE A 225 -5.53 -7.67 -13.93
C ILE A 225 -5.31 -7.84 -12.42
N LEU A 226 -4.06 -7.74 -11.97
CA LEU A 226 -3.70 -7.73 -10.56
C LEU A 226 -4.52 -6.71 -9.74
N TYR A 227 -4.75 -5.51 -10.27
CA TYR A 227 -5.60 -4.51 -9.62
C TYR A 227 -7.04 -5.02 -9.44
N ASP A 228 -7.63 -5.62 -10.48
CA ASP A 228 -9.00 -6.13 -10.42
C ASP A 228 -9.16 -7.30 -9.45
N ILE A 229 -8.14 -8.16 -9.35
CA ILE A 229 -8.18 -9.28 -8.41
C ILE A 229 -8.14 -8.75 -6.96
N MET A 230 -7.30 -7.76 -6.70
CA MET A 230 -7.21 -7.10 -5.39
C MET A 230 -8.50 -6.33 -5.06
N ASP A 231 -9.08 -5.62 -6.02
CA ASP A 231 -10.35 -4.90 -5.87
C ASP A 231 -11.51 -5.88 -5.65
N TYR A 232 -11.52 -7.02 -6.34
CA TYR A 232 -12.48 -8.09 -6.09
C TYR A 232 -12.34 -8.69 -4.68
N ALA A 233 -11.11 -8.81 -4.16
CA ALA A 233 -10.88 -9.26 -2.79
C ALA A 233 -11.40 -8.25 -1.75
N GLU A 234 -11.17 -6.94 -1.95
CA GLU A 234 -11.59 -5.91 -0.99
C GLU A 234 -13.10 -5.57 -1.10
N SER A 235 -13.66 -5.52 -2.32
CA SER A 235 -15.03 -5.08 -2.57
C SER A 235 -16.04 -6.20 -2.76
N GLY A 236 -15.59 -7.42 -3.09
CA GLY A 236 -16.43 -8.54 -3.51
C GLY A 236 -17.06 -8.35 -4.91
N LYS A 237 -16.75 -7.27 -5.64
CA LYS A 237 -17.31 -6.96 -6.95
C LYS A 237 -16.37 -7.41 -8.06
N LEU A 238 -16.93 -8.13 -9.03
CA LEU A 238 -16.16 -8.69 -10.14
C LEU A 238 -16.15 -7.74 -11.34
N SER A 239 -14.97 -7.22 -11.71
CA SER A 239 -14.82 -6.36 -12.89
C SER A 239 -15.16 -7.13 -14.18
N ALA A 240 -15.64 -6.42 -15.21
CA ALA A 240 -15.94 -7.03 -16.51
C ALA A 240 -14.70 -7.67 -17.15
N ARG A 241 -13.53 -7.02 -16.98
CA ARG A 241 -12.24 -7.50 -17.46
C ARG A 241 -11.81 -8.79 -16.73
N LEU A 242 -11.90 -8.81 -15.41
CA LEU A 242 -11.61 -10.01 -14.61
C LEU A 242 -12.58 -11.16 -14.96
N ARG A 243 -13.85 -10.85 -15.27
CA ARG A 243 -14.82 -11.84 -15.73
C ARG A 243 -14.39 -12.56 -17.01
N ALA A 244 -13.83 -11.83 -17.96
CA ALA A 244 -13.37 -12.38 -19.23
C ALA A 244 -12.13 -13.27 -19.06
N GLU A 245 -11.20 -12.89 -18.17
CA GLU A 245 -9.95 -13.61 -17.92
C GLU A 245 -10.11 -14.78 -16.93
N LEU A 246 -11.19 -14.79 -16.15
CA LEU A 246 -11.42 -15.78 -15.10
C LEU A 246 -11.32 -17.24 -15.55
N PRO A 247 -11.88 -17.65 -16.71
CA PRO A 247 -11.78 -19.02 -17.19
C PRO A 247 -10.33 -19.46 -17.39
N PHE A 248 -9.50 -18.58 -17.92
CA PHE A 248 -8.08 -18.84 -18.15
C PHE A 248 -7.29 -18.87 -16.85
N LEU A 249 -7.53 -17.91 -15.93
CA LEU A 249 -6.80 -17.83 -14.66
C LEU A 249 -7.15 -18.94 -13.66
N LEU A 250 -8.34 -19.52 -13.75
CA LEU A 250 -8.78 -20.62 -12.89
C LEU A 250 -8.53 -22.01 -13.49
N LEU A 251 -8.07 -22.08 -14.75
CA LEU A 251 -7.74 -23.33 -15.42
C LEU A 251 -6.61 -24.04 -14.66
N LYS A 252 -6.76 -25.35 -14.45
CA LYS A 252 -5.68 -26.15 -13.86
C LYS A 252 -4.54 -26.25 -14.89
N PRO A 253 -3.33 -25.72 -14.60
CA PRO A 253 -2.23 -25.80 -15.54
C PRO A 253 -1.79 -27.26 -15.70
N GLN A 254 -1.73 -27.73 -16.94
CA GLN A 254 -1.20 -29.06 -17.28
C GLN A 254 0.31 -28.98 -17.53
N ASN A 255 0.77 -27.85 -18.10
CA ASN A 255 2.16 -27.64 -18.50
C ASN A 255 2.76 -26.40 -17.82
N GLU A 256 4.09 -26.35 -17.70
CA GLU A 256 4.79 -25.19 -17.13
C GLU A 256 4.53 -23.91 -17.92
N GLU A 257 4.46 -23.99 -19.25
CA GLU A 257 4.14 -22.86 -20.12
C GLU A 257 2.78 -22.24 -19.80
N THR A 258 1.76 -23.07 -19.54
CA THR A 258 0.43 -22.58 -19.15
C THR A 258 0.46 -21.86 -17.81
N CYS A 259 1.28 -22.35 -16.86
CA CYS A 259 1.48 -21.68 -15.57
C CYS A 259 2.18 -20.32 -15.77
N ARG A 260 3.22 -20.27 -16.61
CA ARG A 260 3.92 -19.02 -16.94
C ARG A 260 2.98 -18.04 -17.63
N ALA A 261 2.18 -18.48 -18.60
CA ALA A 261 1.20 -17.64 -19.30
C ALA A 261 0.13 -17.07 -18.35
N GLN A 262 -0.37 -17.85 -17.39
CA GLN A 262 -1.29 -17.37 -16.36
C GLN A 262 -0.64 -16.30 -15.48
N ILE A 263 0.62 -16.49 -15.08
CA ILE A 263 1.38 -15.51 -14.29
C ILE A 263 1.56 -14.21 -15.08
N PHE A 264 1.98 -14.31 -16.35
CA PHE A 264 2.14 -13.14 -17.21
C PHE A 264 0.83 -12.40 -17.46
N ALA A 265 -0.29 -13.10 -17.64
CA ALA A 265 -1.60 -12.47 -17.84
C ALA A 265 -2.04 -11.60 -16.66
N VAL A 266 -1.64 -11.95 -15.43
CA VAL A 266 -1.91 -11.14 -14.23
C VAL A 266 -1.08 -9.86 -14.20
N CYS A 267 0.19 -9.95 -14.62
CA CYS A 267 1.18 -8.89 -14.52
C CYS A 267 1.25 -7.95 -15.72
N GLN A 268 0.75 -8.36 -16.88
CA GLN A 268 0.89 -7.59 -18.10
C GLN A 268 0.13 -6.26 -17.98
N ILE A 269 0.86 -5.16 -18.14
CA ILE A 269 0.27 -3.83 -18.33
C ILE A 269 -0.35 -3.83 -19.72
N ARG A 270 -1.66 -4.01 -19.77
CA ARG A 270 -2.39 -3.90 -21.03
C ARG A 270 -2.47 -2.41 -21.35
N SER A 271 -1.98 -2.01 -22.51
CA SER A 271 -2.30 -0.70 -23.04
C SER A 271 -3.83 -0.63 -23.11
N LEU A 272 -4.43 0.40 -22.52
CA LEU A 272 -5.76 0.77 -22.96
C LEU A 272 -5.61 1.04 -24.45
N SER A 273 -6.23 0.20 -25.27
CA SER A 273 -6.51 0.58 -26.65
C SER A 273 -7.09 2.00 -26.60
N PRO A 274 -6.64 2.95 -27.44
CA PRO A 274 -7.21 4.30 -27.50
C PRO A 274 -8.65 4.21 -28.00
N GLY A 275 -9.56 3.86 -27.10
CA GLY A 275 -10.94 3.55 -27.38
C GLY A 275 -11.63 3.19 -26.08
N LEU A 276 -12.52 4.07 -25.64
CA LEU A 276 -13.36 3.96 -24.44
C LEU A 276 -12.69 4.41 -23.13
N ILE A 277 -12.14 5.63 -23.13
CA ILE A 277 -12.27 6.49 -21.96
C ILE A 277 -13.63 7.18 -22.09
N THR A 278 -14.69 6.58 -21.56
CA THR A 278 -15.90 7.32 -21.21
C THR A 278 -15.68 7.97 -19.84
N THR A 279 -14.76 8.94 -19.78
CA THR A 279 -14.87 9.97 -18.76
C THR A 279 -16.08 10.80 -19.16
N SER A 280 -17.09 10.84 -18.30
CA SER A 280 -18.24 11.74 -18.42
C SER A 280 -17.77 13.18 -18.22
N LEU A 281 -17.02 13.71 -19.19
CA LEU A 281 -16.78 15.13 -19.33
C LEU A 281 -18.07 15.76 -19.84
N SER A 282 -18.50 16.81 -19.14
CA SER A 282 -19.76 17.48 -19.41
C SER A 282 -19.84 17.95 -20.87
N ARG A 283 -21.04 17.87 -21.47
CA ARG A 283 -21.36 18.30 -22.85
C ARG A 283 -20.96 19.76 -23.16
N ARG A 284 -20.54 20.54 -22.15
CA ARG A 284 -20.11 21.94 -22.27
C ARG A 284 -18.65 22.07 -22.74
N GLU A 285 -17.78 21.11 -22.46
CA GLU A 285 -16.34 21.18 -22.80
C GLU A 285 -16.06 20.69 -24.23
N GLN A 286 -16.84 19.75 -24.74
CA GLN A 286 -16.70 19.24 -26.11
C GLN A 286 -17.00 20.32 -27.18
N LYS A 287 -17.84 21.31 -26.87
CA LYS A 287 -18.13 22.44 -27.79
C LYS A 287 -17.03 23.50 -27.83
N VAL A 288 -16.11 23.52 -26.85
CA VAL A 288 -15.01 24.50 -26.81
C VAL A 288 -13.80 23.98 -27.62
N ALA A 289 -13.52 22.68 -27.58
CA ALA A 289 -12.39 22.09 -28.29
C ALA A 289 -12.55 22.04 -29.83
N GLN A 290 -13.79 21.98 -30.34
CA GLN A 290 -14.06 22.03 -31.79
C GLN A 290 -14.01 23.44 -32.40
N ARG A 291 -13.80 24.48 -31.59
CA ARG A 291 -13.63 25.87 -32.05
C ARG A 291 -12.17 26.29 -32.01
N THR A 292 -11.26 25.50 -32.58
CA THR A 292 -9.92 25.99 -32.96
C THR A 292 -10.07 26.93 -34.17
N SER A 293 -10.43 28.17 -33.87
CA SER A 293 -10.56 29.28 -34.80
C SER A 293 -9.28 29.48 -35.62
N LYS A 294 -9.34 29.12 -36.91
CA LYS A 294 -8.38 29.54 -37.94
C LYS A 294 -8.53 31.01 -38.34
N ARG A 295 -8.86 31.91 -37.38
CA ARG A 295 -9.05 33.34 -37.65
C ARG A 295 -8.28 34.18 -36.63
N ARG A 296 -6.95 34.17 -36.72
CA ARG A 296 -6.11 35.21 -36.09
C ARG A 296 -5.76 36.28 -37.11
N SER A 297 -6.15 37.52 -36.82
CA SER A 297 -5.87 38.70 -37.64
C SER A 297 -4.36 38.92 -37.82
N TYR A 298 -3.97 39.50 -38.95
CA TYR A 298 -2.59 39.76 -39.32
C TYR A 298 -1.84 40.60 -38.26
N GLN A 299 -2.52 41.60 -37.69
CA GLN A 299 -1.98 42.43 -36.60
C GLN A 299 -1.64 41.63 -35.34
N ALA A 300 -2.43 40.61 -34.99
CA ALA A 300 -2.13 39.76 -33.83
C ALA A 300 -0.88 38.89 -34.06
N ARG A 301 -0.61 38.48 -35.32
CA ARG A 301 0.60 37.73 -35.66
C ARG A 301 1.84 38.63 -35.61
N GLN A 302 1.74 39.85 -36.13
CA GLN A 302 2.82 40.83 -36.04
C GLN A 302 3.14 41.21 -34.58
N LYS A 303 2.13 41.38 -33.72
CA LYS A 303 2.34 41.69 -32.30
C LYS A 303 3.08 40.57 -31.56
N ILE A 304 2.74 39.30 -31.83
CA ILE A 304 3.42 38.14 -31.23
C ILE A 304 4.85 37.99 -31.79
N ALA A 305 5.07 38.24 -33.08
CA ALA A 305 6.41 38.22 -33.67
C ALA A 305 7.31 39.26 -33.02
N LYS A 306 6.83 40.51 -32.86
CA LYS A 306 7.53 41.57 -32.12
C LYS A 306 7.82 41.18 -30.68
N MET A 307 6.85 40.61 -29.97
CA MET A 307 7.06 40.16 -28.58
C MET A 307 8.16 39.10 -28.50
N LYS A 308 8.19 38.15 -29.43
CA LYS A 308 9.21 37.10 -29.47
C LYS A 308 10.61 37.64 -29.76
N GLU A 309 10.74 38.68 -30.59
CA GLU A 309 12.03 39.35 -30.81
C GLU A 309 12.49 40.09 -29.54
N VAL A 310 11.60 40.77 -28.82
CA VAL A 310 11.94 41.43 -27.54
C VAL A 310 12.44 40.40 -26.52
N TYR A 311 11.75 39.26 -26.35
CA TYR A 311 12.20 38.22 -25.43
C TYR A 311 13.51 37.55 -25.86
N ARG A 312 13.79 37.50 -27.16
CA ARG A 312 15.06 36.97 -27.67
C ARG A 312 16.21 37.96 -27.42
N ALA A 313 15.97 39.25 -27.63
CA ALA A 313 16.94 40.31 -27.35
C ALA A 313 17.25 40.43 -25.84
N VAL A 314 16.24 40.32 -24.96
CA VAL A 314 16.45 40.31 -23.50
C VAL A 314 17.28 39.10 -23.07
N LYS A 315 17.05 37.95 -23.68
CA LYS A 315 17.83 36.74 -23.40
C LYS A 315 19.28 36.83 -23.92
N GLU A 316 19.48 37.48 -25.07
CA GLU A 316 20.82 37.72 -25.63
C GLU A 316 21.60 38.82 -24.88
N GLU A 317 20.92 39.78 -24.24
CA GLU A 317 21.55 40.77 -23.33
C GLU A 317 21.90 40.19 -21.95
N GLU A 318 21.11 39.24 -21.43
CA GLU A 318 21.42 38.47 -20.21
C GLU A 318 22.65 37.55 -20.40
N ASP A 319 22.85 37.02 -21.61
CA ASP A 319 23.98 36.13 -21.91
C ASP A 319 25.31 36.88 -22.19
N LEU A 320 25.30 38.21 -22.37
CA LEU A 320 26.50 39.02 -22.67
C LEU A 320 26.93 39.99 -21.55
N SER A 321 26.17 40.09 -20.45
CA SER A 321 26.50 40.90 -19.29
C SER A 321 26.86 40.03 -18.09
N SER A 322 28.05 39.44 -18.11
CA SER A 322 28.70 38.91 -16.90
C SER A 322 30.04 39.60 -16.69
N PRO A 323 30.17 40.40 -15.62
CA PRO A 323 31.29 40.18 -14.72
C PRO A 323 30.88 40.15 -13.24
N SER A 324 31.44 39.16 -12.54
CA SER A 324 31.76 39.05 -11.10
C SER A 324 31.23 40.13 -10.13
N LEU A 325 30.61 39.70 -9.02
CA LEU A 325 31.21 39.75 -7.66
C LEU A 325 30.22 39.31 -6.55
N SER A 326 30.85 39.03 -5.41
CA SER A 326 30.38 38.70 -4.08
C SER A 326 29.19 39.48 -3.47
N ASP A 327 28.45 38.73 -2.65
CA ASP A 327 27.82 39.00 -1.35
C ASP A 327 26.72 40.07 -1.10
N HIS A 328 25.73 39.61 -0.32
CA HIS A 328 24.80 40.30 0.60
C HIS A 328 23.42 40.91 0.15
N PHE A 329 22.37 40.17 0.56
CA PHE A 329 21.16 40.52 1.37
C PHE A 329 19.84 41.17 0.82
N ILE A 330 18.71 40.54 1.28
CA ILE A 330 17.29 40.97 1.50
C ILE A 330 16.30 40.87 0.31
N GLY A 331 15.11 40.23 0.35
CA GLY A 331 14.30 39.71 1.48
C GLY A 331 13.06 38.88 1.08
N ASP A 332 12.32 38.52 2.13
CA ASP A 332 11.25 37.54 2.41
C ASP A 332 10.01 37.48 1.47
N PRO A 333 9.17 36.40 1.45
CA PRO A 333 8.12 36.23 2.48
C PRO A 333 7.76 34.78 2.85
N SER A 334 7.79 34.39 4.13
CA SER A 334 6.81 33.43 4.66
C SER A 334 6.61 33.52 6.19
N PRO A 335 5.34 33.57 6.65
CA PRO A 335 4.99 33.83 8.04
C PRO A 335 4.85 32.55 8.88
N ARG A 336 5.16 32.70 10.18
CA ARG A 336 4.90 31.80 11.35
C ARG A 336 6.04 30.88 11.76
N SER A 337 6.83 31.34 12.74
CA SER A 337 7.07 30.64 14.02
C SER A 337 8.11 31.42 14.84
N LEU A 338 7.75 32.63 15.28
CA LEU A 338 8.51 33.34 16.30
C LEU A 338 7.72 33.20 17.61
N PHE A 339 8.46 33.03 18.71
CA PHE A 339 8.01 32.80 20.10
C PHE A 339 7.83 31.32 20.49
N ALA A 340 8.91 30.73 21.04
CA ALA A 340 8.96 29.79 22.18
C ALA A 340 10.09 28.73 22.14
N ASN A 341 10.96 28.68 21.12
CA ASN A 341 11.96 27.61 21.03
C ASN A 341 13.38 27.96 21.53
N GLU A 342 13.78 29.24 21.55
CA GLU A 342 15.16 29.62 21.90
C GLU A 342 15.42 29.60 23.41
N ASP A 343 14.47 30.07 24.23
CA ASP A 343 14.63 30.12 25.70
C ASP A 343 14.83 28.73 26.31
N TRP A 344 14.14 27.73 25.77
CA TRP A 344 14.20 26.35 26.27
C TRP A 344 15.48 25.62 25.86
N GLU A 345 16.03 25.96 24.70
CA GLU A 345 17.30 25.36 24.27
C GLU A 345 18.45 25.95 25.09
N GLN A 346 18.39 27.24 25.44
CA GLN A 346 19.35 27.87 26.35
C GLN A 346 19.24 27.27 27.77
N GLU A 347 18.02 27.04 28.25
CA GLU A 347 17.81 26.34 29.53
C GLU A 347 18.35 24.90 29.50
N ALA A 348 18.20 24.19 28.38
CA ALA A 348 18.77 22.86 28.20
C ALA A 348 20.31 22.87 28.19
N VAL A 349 20.94 23.89 27.60
CA VAL A 349 22.41 24.10 27.66
C VAL A 349 22.86 24.31 29.10
N MET A 350 22.17 25.20 29.84
CA MET A 350 22.48 25.47 31.25
C MET A 350 22.35 24.21 32.11
N LEU A 351 21.31 23.40 31.89
CA LEU A 351 21.11 22.13 32.58
C LEU A 351 22.17 21.08 32.20
N TYR A 352 22.59 21.03 30.93
CA TYR A 352 23.69 20.18 30.48
C TYR A 352 24.98 20.54 31.21
N ASP A 353 25.35 21.82 31.22
CA ASP A 353 26.57 22.29 31.87
C ASP A 353 26.53 22.06 33.37
N TRP A 354 25.39 22.31 34.02
CA TRP A 354 25.17 21.98 35.42
C TRP A 354 25.36 20.49 35.70
N SER A 355 24.78 19.59 34.88
CA SER A 355 24.93 18.15 35.05
C SER A 355 26.38 17.67 34.90
N ARG A 356 27.18 18.35 34.09
CA ARG A 356 28.60 18.08 33.91
C ARG A 356 29.42 18.49 35.15
N SER A 357 29.03 19.59 35.80
CA SER A 357 29.65 20.05 37.05
C SER A 357 29.44 19.07 38.22
N LEU A 358 28.32 18.34 38.23
CA LEU A 358 28.02 17.33 39.25
C LEU A 358 28.93 16.09 39.18
N GLN A 359 29.44 15.73 38.00
CA GLN A 359 30.33 14.57 37.84
C GLN A 359 31.74 14.80 38.42
N THR A 360 32.07 16.05 38.74
CA THR A 360 33.40 16.44 39.24
C THR A 360 33.48 16.58 40.75
N GLU A 361 32.37 16.53 41.49
CA GLU A 361 32.36 16.92 42.92
C GLU A 361 32.03 15.81 43.94
N ASP A 362 31.74 14.57 43.55
CA ASP A 362 31.40 13.50 44.52
C ASP A 362 32.23 12.20 44.36
N ILE A 363 33.51 12.33 43.99
CA ILE A 363 34.51 11.26 44.23
C ILE A 363 35.65 11.88 45.06
N TRP A 364 35.32 12.34 46.27
CA TRP A 364 36.29 12.64 47.32
C TRP A 364 36.61 11.33 48.04
N GLU A 365 37.88 10.95 48.12
CA GLU A 365 38.70 11.29 49.28
C GLU A 365 37.97 10.94 50.58
N ASP A 366 38.19 9.70 51.03
CA ASP A 366 38.72 9.40 52.36
C ASP A 366 39.54 8.11 52.30
#